data_AF-A0A840NHC7-F1
#
_entry.id   AF-A0A840NHC7-F1
#
_cell.length_a   1.000
_cell.length_b   1.000
_cell.length_c   1.000
_cell.angle_alpha   90.00
_cell.angle_beta   90.00
_cell.angle_gamma   90.00
#
_symmetry.space_group_name_H-M   'P 1'
#
loop_
_entity.id
_entity.type
_entity.pdbx_description
1 polymer ?
#
loop_
_entity_poly.entity_id
_entity_poly.type
_entity_poly.pdbx_seq_one_letter_code
_entity_poly.pdbx_strand_id
1 'polypeptide(L)'
;MATDEVYLNVPEAERVTKGLADGVDNLGNAIDELKAALQRDHGCWSDDKIGKGFESSYLQGATDTQDGLTKLAKSLKEFADEGLPAVIKNVEDLDSQYGEAVDSYGDALSDYQRHSER
;
A
#
# COMPACT_ATOMS: atom_id res chain seq x y z
N MET A 1 -33.34 4.07 8.54
CA MET A 1 -32.00 4.65 8.28
C MET A 1 -31.22 3.55 7.60
N ALA A 2 -30.77 3.76 6.37
CA ALA A 2 -29.90 2.80 5.69
C ALA A 2 -28.59 2.78 6.46
N THR A 3 -28.29 1.66 7.12
CA THR A 3 -26.94 1.34 7.54
C THR A 3 -26.20 1.11 6.23
N ASP A 4 -25.31 2.04 5.86
CA ASP A 4 -24.23 1.73 4.93
C ASP A 4 -23.38 0.66 5.64
N GLU A 5 -23.82 -0.60 5.52
CA GLU A 5 -23.07 -1.76 5.96
C GLU A 5 -21.75 -1.73 5.20
N VAL A 6 -20.66 -1.63 5.95
CA VAL A 6 -19.30 -1.64 5.40
C VAL A 6 -19.02 -3.07 4.97
N TYR A 7 -19.60 -3.48 3.85
CA TYR A 7 -19.33 -4.76 3.22
C TYR A 7 -18.03 -4.64 2.43
N LEU A 8 -16.96 -5.24 2.93
CA LEU A 8 -15.71 -5.30 2.18
C LEU A 8 -15.85 -6.33 1.06
N ASN A 9 -15.74 -5.88 -0.18
CA ASN A 9 -15.58 -6.81 -1.31
C ASN A 9 -14.15 -7.34 -1.31
N VAL A 10 -13.91 -8.42 -0.58
CA VAL A 10 -12.60 -9.05 -0.39
C VAL A 10 -11.91 -9.37 -1.73
N PRO A 11 -12.56 -10.02 -2.72
CA PRO A 11 -11.93 -10.28 -4.01
C PRO A 11 -11.44 -9.01 -4.73
N GLU A 12 -12.22 -7.93 -4.66
CA GLU A 12 -11.83 -6.65 -5.26
C GLU A 12 -10.70 -5.98 -4.46
N ALA A 13 -10.72 -6.07 -3.14
CA ALA A 13 -9.64 -5.57 -2.28
C ALA A 13 -8.33 -6.30 -2.57
N GLU A 14 -8.33 -7.64 -2.65
CA GLU A 14 -7.16 -8.45 -3.03
C GLU A 14 -6.63 -8.07 -4.42
N ARG A 15 -7.53 -7.84 -5.39
CA ARG A 15 -7.16 -7.41 -6.75
C ARG A 15 -6.46 -6.04 -6.73
N VAL A 16 -6.96 -5.10 -5.94
CA VAL A 16 -6.36 -3.78 -5.76
C VAL A 16 -5.01 -3.88 -5.06
N THR A 17 -4.88 -4.72 -4.01
CA THR A 17 -3.60 -4.98 -3.33
C THR A 17 -2.55 -5.46 -4.32
N LYS A 18 -2.90 -6.44 -5.15
CA LYS A 18 -1.99 -6.97 -6.17
C LYS A 18 -1.58 -5.90 -7.19
N GLY A 19 -2.54 -5.11 -7.68
CA GLY A 19 -2.24 -4.01 -8.60
C GLY A 19 -1.33 -2.95 -8.00
N LEU A 20 -1.48 -2.66 -6.70
CA LEU A 20 -0.57 -1.77 -5.97
C LEU A 20 0.83 -2.37 -5.88
N ALA A 21 0.96 -3.65 -5.50
CA ALA A 21 2.25 -4.33 -5.42
C ALA A 21 2.99 -4.31 -6.78
N ASP A 22 2.29 -4.67 -7.86
CA ASP A 22 2.84 -4.62 -9.22
C ASP A 22 3.28 -3.19 -9.61
N GLY A 23 2.49 -2.18 -9.25
CA GLY A 23 2.82 -0.76 -9.49
C GLY A 23 4.07 -0.31 -8.73
N VAL A 24 4.23 -0.77 -7.49
CA VAL A 24 5.40 -0.46 -6.66
C VAL A 24 6.66 -1.15 -7.19
N ASP A 25 6.56 -2.40 -7.64
CA ASP A 25 7.69 -3.11 -8.24
C ASP A 25 8.15 -2.41 -9.54
N ASN A 26 7.20 -1.93 -10.36
CA ASN A 26 7.51 -1.11 -11.53
C ASN A 26 8.20 0.22 -11.17
N LEU A 27 7.75 0.89 -10.10
CA LEU A 27 8.41 2.09 -9.60
C LEU A 27 9.85 1.79 -9.16
N GLY A 28 10.07 0.68 -8.45
CA GLY A 28 11.40 0.23 -8.04
C GLY A 28 12.34 0.05 -9.25
N ASN A 29 11.88 -0.66 -10.28
CA ASN A 29 12.64 -0.86 -11.52
C ASN A 29 13.00 0.47 -12.21
N ALA A 30 12.05 1.41 -12.29
CA ALA A 30 12.29 2.72 -12.90
C ALA A 30 13.34 3.54 -12.11
N ILE A 31 13.37 3.41 -10.78
CA ILE A 31 14.38 4.05 -9.93
C ILE A 31 15.76 3.43 -10.16
N ASP A 32 15.84 2.10 -10.31
CA ASP A 32 17.09 1.42 -10.61
C ASP A 32 17.65 1.81 -12.00
N GLU A 33 16.78 1.96 -13.00
CA GLU A 33 17.17 2.47 -14.33
C GLU A 33 17.69 3.91 -14.25
N LEU A 34 16.99 4.78 -13.51
CA LEU A 34 17.43 6.15 -13.27
C LEU A 34 18.81 6.18 -12.60
N LYS A 35 19.03 5.33 -11.60
CA LYS A 35 20.30 5.21 -10.90
C LYS A 35 21.42 4.77 -11.84
N ALA A 36 21.16 3.76 -12.67
CA ALA A 36 22.13 3.28 -13.65
C ALA A 36 22.49 4.36 -14.70
N ALA A 37 21.50 5.12 -15.18
CA ALA A 37 21.73 6.22 -16.11
C ALA A 37 22.59 7.33 -15.49
N LEU A 38 22.30 7.71 -14.25
CA LEU A 38 23.05 8.74 -13.53
C LEU A 38 24.49 8.29 -13.21
N GLN A 39 24.70 7.01 -12.90
CA GLN A 39 26.04 6.44 -12.70
C GLN A 39 26.85 6.37 -13.99
N ARG A 40 26.21 6.09 -15.14
CA ARG A 40 26.89 6.06 -16.44
C ARG A 40 27.46 7.43 -16.83
N ASP A 41 26.71 8.48 -16.53
CA ASP A 41 27.07 9.85 -16.93
C ASP A 41 27.96 10.54 -15.87
N HIS A 42 28.22 9.86 -14.74
CA HIS A 42 29.13 10.30 -13.68
C HIS A 42 30.58 10.36 -14.20
N GLY A 43 31.23 11.51 -14.03
CA GLY A 43 32.61 11.72 -14.49
C GLY A 43 32.74 12.03 -16.00
N CYS A 44 31.65 12.17 -16.74
CA CYS A 44 31.68 12.65 -18.13
C CYS A 44 31.82 14.18 -18.26
N TRP A 45 31.95 14.90 -17.14
CA TRP A 45 31.97 16.36 -17.13
C TRP A 45 33.39 16.89 -17.10
N SER A 46 33.57 18.10 -17.64
CA SER A 46 34.87 18.75 -17.79
C SER A 46 35.59 18.88 -16.44
N ASP A 47 36.91 18.67 -16.43
CA ASP A 47 37.76 18.87 -15.26
C ASP A 47 37.96 20.35 -14.87
N ASP A 48 37.39 21.28 -15.65
CA ASP A 48 37.41 22.70 -15.33
C ASP A 48 36.54 23.04 -14.10
N LYS A 49 36.69 24.28 -13.60
CA LYS A 49 35.95 24.73 -12.41
C LYS A 49 34.42 24.69 -12.59
N ILE A 50 33.94 24.86 -13.82
CA ILE A 50 32.50 24.84 -14.13
C ILE A 50 31.99 23.40 -14.10
N GLY A 51 32.71 22.47 -14.73
CA GLY A 51 32.39 21.06 -14.74
C GLY A 51 32.45 20.43 -13.35
N LYS A 52 33.46 20.73 -12.53
CA LYS A 52 33.50 20.28 -11.13
C LYS A 52 32.42 20.90 -10.24
N GLY A 53 32.05 22.15 -10.50
CA GLY A 53 30.96 22.83 -9.79
C GLY A 53 29.60 22.21 -10.13
N PHE A 54 29.39 21.88 -11.40
CA PHE A 54 28.22 21.15 -11.87
C PHE A 54 28.19 19.72 -11.30
N GLU A 55 29.33 19.02 -11.30
CA GLU A 55 29.56 17.70 -10.67
C GLU A 55 29.05 17.67 -9.24
N SER A 56 29.62 18.51 -8.38
CA SER A 56 29.24 18.57 -6.98
C SER A 56 27.76 18.89 -6.76
N SER A 57 27.22 19.87 -7.50
CA SER A 57 25.86 20.35 -7.27
C SER A 57 24.79 19.37 -7.78
N TYR A 58 25.01 18.78 -8.94
CA TYR A 58 24.08 17.84 -9.54
C TYR A 58 24.14 16.48 -8.85
N LEU A 59 25.33 15.95 -8.57
CA LEU A 59 25.47 14.62 -7.96
C LEU A 59 24.82 14.55 -6.58
N GLN A 60 24.97 15.60 -5.77
CA GLN A 60 24.33 15.65 -4.47
C GLN A 60 22.80 15.62 -4.61
N GLY A 61 22.21 16.51 -5.40
CA GLY A 61 20.76 16.54 -5.59
C GLY A 61 20.20 15.28 -6.25
N ALA A 62 20.95 14.69 -7.18
CA ALA A 62 20.60 13.42 -7.82
C ALA A 62 20.63 12.27 -6.81
N THR A 63 21.65 12.20 -5.97
CA THR A 63 21.78 11.19 -4.90
C THR A 63 20.65 11.32 -3.89
N ASP A 64 20.37 12.53 -3.40
CA ASP A 64 19.31 12.77 -2.42
C ASP A 64 17.92 12.40 -2.99
N THR A 65 17.70 12.68 -4.27
CA THR A 65 16.47 12.31 -4.98
C THR A 65 16.34 10.79 -5.12
N GLN A 66 17.42 10.10 -5.54
CA GLN A 66 17.44 8.65 -5.64
C GLN A 66 17.15 7.98 -4.29
N ASP A 67 17.76 8.47 -3.22
CA ASP A 67 17.55 7.95 -1.87
C ASP A 67 16.10 8.18 -1.40
N GLY A 68 15.53 9.36 -1.68
CA GLY A 68 14.14 9.67 -1.38
C GLY A 68 13.17 8.75 -2.12
N LEU A 69 13.38 8.55 -3.43
CA LEU A 69 12.55 7.67 -4.25
C LEU A 69 12.68 6.21 -3.80
N THR A 70 13.89 5.75 -3.47
CA THR A 70 14.13 4.40 -2.96
C THR A 70 13.38 4.16 -1.65
N LYS A 71 13.43 5.13 -0.72
CA LYS A 71 12.68 5.06 0.54
C LYS A 71 11.17 5.03 0.30
N LEU A 72 10.68 5.87 -0.60
CA LEU A 72 9.26 5.88 -0.97
C LEU A 72 8.80 4.54 -1.53
N ALA A 73 9.54 3.99 -2.50
CA ALA A 73 9.24 2.68 -3.08
C ALA A 73 9.22 1.58 -2.01
N LYS A 74 10.19 1.59 -1.09
CA LYS A 74 10.23 0.66 0.04
C LYS A 74 9.01 0.80 0.96
N SER A 75 8.65 2.01 1.37
CA SER A 75 7.47 2.24 2.21
C SER A 75 6.18 1.81 1.54
N LEU A 76 6.04 2.07 0.23
CA LEU A 76 4.88 1.62 -0.52
C LEU A 76 4.84 0.09 -0.64
N LYS A 77 6.00 -0.56 -0.77
CA LYS A 77 6.09 -2.01 -0.82
C LYS A 77 5.69 -2.65 0.51
N GLU A 78 6.23 -2.16 1.61
CA GLU A 78 5.84 -2.59 2.97
C GLU A 78 4.33 -2.40 3.20
N PHE A 79 3.78 -1.27 2.75
CA PHE A 79 2.35 -1.02 2.84
C PHE A 79 1.53 -1.98 1.97
N ALA A 80 1.95 -2.28 0.75
CA ALA A 80 1.25 -3.20 -0.14
C ALA A 80 1.33 -4.66 0.35
N ASP A 81 2.49 -5.09 0.84
CA ASP A 81 2.76 -6.47 1.22
C ASP A 81 2.25 -6.82 2.63
N GLU A 82 2.25 -5.84 3.56
CA GLU A 82 1.91 -6.09 4.97
C GLU A 82 0.73 -5.22 5.45
N GLY A 83 0.75 -3.93 5.13
CA GLY A 83 -0.22 -2.96 5.63
C GLY A 83 -1.64 -3.18 5.12
N LEU A 84 -1.82 -3.25 3.81
CA LEU A 84 -3.12 -3.46 3.17
C LEU A 84 -3.74 -4.81 3.56
N PRO A 85 -3.00 -5.94 3.52
CA PRO A 85 -3.52 -7.22 3.99
C PRO A 85 -3.96 -7.20 5.45
N ALA A 86 -3.22 -6.53 6.34
CA ALA A 86 -3.63 -6.38 7.73
C ALA A 86 -4.93 -5.58 7.89
N VAL A 87 -5.11 -4.53 7.09
CA VAL A 87 -6.36 -3.75 7.08
C VAL A 87 -7.53 -4.60 6.57
N ILE A 88 -7.35 -5.33 5.46
CA ILE A 88 -8.38 -6.22 4.91
C ILE A 88 -8.83 -7.23 5.97
N LYS A 89 -7.86 -7.92 6.59
CA LYS A 89 -8.14 -8.90 7.63
C LYS A 89 -8.89 -8.31 8.81
N ASN A 90 -8.49 -7.13 9.29
CA ASN A 90 -9.18 -6.49 10.41
C ASN A 90 -10.65 -6.15 10.08
N VAL A 91 -10.94 -5.79 8.83
CA VAL A 91 -12.31 -5.52 8.39
C VAL A 91 -13.12 -6.81 8.26
N GLU A 92 -12.53 -7.89 7.71
CA GLU A 92 -13.16 -9.22 7.67
C GLU A 92 -13.48 -9.76 9.07
N ASP A 93 -12.54 -9.60 10.01
CA ASP A 93 -12.72 -10.01 11.41
C ASP A 93 -13.85 -9.21 12.08
N LEU A 94 -13.98 -7.92 11.76
CA LEU A 94 -15.09 -7.08 12.25
C LEU A 94 -16.43 -7.53 11.65
N ASP A 95 -16.49 -7.76 10.34
CA ASP A 95 -17.71 -8.19 9.64
C ASP A 95 -18.22 -9.53 10.20
N SER A 96 -17.30 -10.48 10.42
CA SER A 96 -17.60 -11.78 11.02
C SER A 96 -18.18 -11.65 12.43
N GLN A 97 -17.58 -10.80 13.28
CA GLN A 97 -18.05 -10.57 14.65
C GLN A 97 -19.44 -9.92 14.69
N TYR A 98 -19.73 -8.99 13.78
CA TYR A 98 -21.06 -8.39 13.68
C TYR A 98 -22.10 -9.38 13.16
N GLY A 99 -21.74 -10.22 12.18
CA GLY A 99 -22.61 -11.29 11.68
C GLY A 99 -23.01 -12.26 12.78
N GLU A 100 -22.04 -12.79 13.54
CA GLU A 100 -22.29 -13.70 14.67
C GLU A 100 -23.19 -13.06 15.75
N ALA A 101 -22.98 -11.77 16.03
CA ALA A 101 -23.80 -11.05 17.00
C ALA A 101 -25.25 -10.92 16.51
N VAL A 102 -25.45 -10.55 15.24
CA VAL A 102 -26.80 -10.41 14.64
C VAL A 102 -27.52 -11.74 14.61
N ASP A 103 -26.86 -12.83 14.21
CA ASP A 103 -27.42 -14.18 14.19
C ASP A 103 -27.86 -14.61 15.59
N SER A 104 -26.99 -14.41 16.59
CA SER A 104 -27.28 -14.70 18.01
C SER A 104 -28.50 -13.93 18.53
N TYR A 105 -28.63 -12.65 18.19
CA TYR A 105 -29.82 -11.86 18.55
C TYR A 105 -31.08 -12.33 17.82
N GLY A 106 -30.98 -12.71 16.55
CA GLY A 106 -32.08 -13.26 15.76
C GLY A 106 -32.61 -14.58 16.35
N ASP A 107 -31.70 -15.48 16.70
CA ASP A 107 -32.02 -16.75 17.34
C ASP A 107 -32.73 -16.54 18.69
N ALA A 108 -32.20 -15.67 19.55
CA ALA A 108 -32.80 -15.34 20.84
C ALA A 108 -34.21 -14.75 20.72
N LEU A 109 -34.43 -13.87 19.72
CA LEU A 109 -35.74 -13.29 19.42
C LEU A 109 -36.74 -14.35 18.95
N SER A 110 -36.31 -15.25 18.08
CA SER A 110 -37.16 -16.31 17.53
C SER A 110 -37.54 -17.37 18.58
N ASP A 111 -36.63 -17.67 19.52
CA ASP A 111 -36.91 -18.52 20.68
C ASP A 111 -37.92 -17.87 21.64
N TYR A 112 -37.77 -16.57 21.91
CA TYR A 112 -38.71 -15.80 22.74
C TYR A 112 -40.13 -15.81 22.15
N GLN A 113 -40.26 -15.56 20.84
CA GLN A 113 -41.55 -15.59 20.15
C GLN A 113 -42.21 -16.97 20.22
N ARG A 114 -41.45 -18.05 19.99
CA ARG A 114 -41.95 -19.45 20.11
C ARG A 114 -42.43 -19.82 21.51
N HIS A 115 -41.90 -19.20 22.56
CA HIS A 115 -42.36 -19.41 23.94
C HIS A 115 -43.54 -18.52 24.33
N SER A 116 -43.72 -17.37 23.69
CA SER A 116 -44.86 -16.46 23.95
C SER A 116 -46.19 -16.93 23.31
N GLU A 117 -46.13 -17.83 22.33
CA GLU A 117 -47.30 -18.36 21.60
C GLU A 117 -47.84 -19.71 22.12
N ARG A 118 -47.29 -20.24 23.23
CA ARG A 118 -47.79 -21.44 23.93
C ARG A 118 -48.45 -21.07 25.24
#